data_AF-A0A952EWP1-F1
#
_entry.id   AF-A0A952EWP1-F1
#
_cell.length_a   1.000
_cell.length_b   1.000
_cell.length_c   1.000
_cell.angle_alpha   90.00
_cell.angle_beta   90.00
_cell.angle_gamma   90.00
#
_symmetry.space_group_name_H-M   'P 1'
#
loop_
_entity.id
_entity.type
_entity.pdbx_description
1 polymer ?
#
loop_
_entity_poly.entity_id
_entity_poly.type
_entity_poly.pdbx_seq_one_letter_code
_entity_poly.pdbx_strand_id
1 'polypeptide(L)' 'SSEQHPDVVYAKVDTEAEQQLAAAADIRSIPTLMAFKKGKLVFNQAGALPPAALEELVQKVKEFDIDAAIAAQNNGEPK' A
#
# COMPACT_ATOMS: atom_id res chain seq x y z
N SER A 1 -8.42 15.05 -0.39
CA SER A 1 -7.65 13.79 -0.49
C SER A 1 -7.45 13.32 -1.93
N SER A 2 -8.49 13.06 -2.74
CA SER A 2 -8.30 12.70 -4.18
C SER A 2 -7.86 13.91 -5.05
N GLU A 3 -8.36 15.10 -4.74
CA GLU A 3 -8.04 16.34 -5.49
C GLU A 3 -6.63 16.89 -5.21
N GLN A 4 -5.93 16.38 -4.19
CA GLN A 4 -4.64 16.92 -3.75
C GLN A 4 -3.44 16.15 -4.32
N HIS A 5 -3.65 14.95 -4.86
CA HIS A 5 -2.60 14.09 -5.44
C HIS A 5 -3.07 13.47 -6.75
N PRO A 6 -3.09 14.24 -7.86
CA PRO A 6 -3.56 13.74 -9.16
C PRO A 6 -2.70 12.61 -9.74
N ASP A 7 -1.49 12.43 -9.22
CA ASP A 7 -0.54 11.36 -9.54
C ASP A 7 -0.79 10.07 -8.76
N VAL A 8 -1.71 10.08 -7.78
CA VAL A 8 -2.04 8.92 -6.94
C VAL A 8 -3.39 8.36 -7.34
N VAL A 9 -3.39 7.09 -7.74
CA VAL A 9 -4.63 6.35 -8.03
C VAL A 9 -5.20 5.82 -6.72
N TYR A 10 -6.32 6.39 -6.29
CA TYR A 10 -7.11 5.87 -5.19
C TYR A 10 -8.09 4.83 -5.71
N ALA A 11 -7.92 3.57 -5.30
CA ALA A 11 -8.81 2.48 -5.64
C ALA A 11 -9.53 1.98 -4.39
N LYS A 12 -10.82 1.68 -4.52
CA LYS A 12 -11.60 0.95 -3.52
C LYS A 12 -11.89 -0.43 -4.09
N VAL A 13 -11.51 -1.47 -3.34
CA VAL A 13 -11.82 -2.86 -3.69
C VAL A 13 -12.87 -3.36 -2.71
N ASP A 14 -13.95 -3.92 -3.25
CA ASP A 14 -14.93 -4.64 -2.45
C ASP A 14 -14.47 -6.09 -2.34
N THR A 15 -14.08 -6.50 -1.12
CA THR A 15 -13.58 -7.85 -0.87
C THR A 15 -14.67 -8.92 -0.89
N GLU A 16 -15.94 -8.55 -0.73
CA GLU A 16 -17.06 -9.48 -0.83
C GLU A 16 -17.35 -9.84 -2.29
N ALA A 17 -17.22 -8.86 -3.20
CA ALA A 17 -17.34 -9.06 -4.64
C ALA A 17 -16.07 -9.70 -5.23
N GLU A 18 -14.89 -9.24 -4.81
CA GLU A 18 -13.59 -9.65 -5.36
C GLU A 18 -12.85 -10.62 -4.42
N GLN A 19 -13.50 -11.75 -4.09
CA GLN A 19 -12.97 -12.70 -3.10
C GLN A 19 -11.60 -13.28 -3.45
N GLN A 20 -11.33 -13.51 -4.74
CA GLN A 20 -10.02 -14.01 -5.19
C GLN A 20 -8.91 -12.98 -4.95
N LEU A 21 -9.18 -11.70 -5.20
CA LEU A 21 -8.23 -10.62 -4.94
C LEU A 21 -8.02 -10.44 -3.44
N ALA A 22 -9.09 -10.50 -2.64
CA ALA A 22 -9.01 -10.45 -1.18
C ALA A 22 -8.17 -11.61 -0.61
N ALA A 23 -8.35 -12.81 -1.13
CA ALA A 23 -7.55 -13.98 -0.75
C ALA A 23 -6.08 -13.85 -1.17
N ALA A 24 -5.82 -13.39 -2.40
CA ALA A 24 -4.46 -13.16 -2.91
C ALA A 24 -3.72 -12.06 -2.13
N ALA A 25 -4.45 -11.07 -1.62
CA ALA A 25 -3.93 -9.98 -0.78
C ALA A 25 -3.89 -10.34 0.72
N ASP A 26 -4.28 -11.57 1.10
CA ASP A 26 -4.39 -12.06 2.49
C ASP A 26 -5.19 -11.11 3.41
N ILE A 27 -6.30 -10.56 2.89
CA ILE A 27 -7.17 -9.65 3.65
C ILE A 27 -8.00 -10.46 4.64
N ARG A 28 -7.65 -10.35 5.93
CA ARG A 28 -8.35 -11.02 7.04
C ARG A 28 -9.21 -10.09 7.88
N SER A 29 -9.14 -8.79 7.66
CA SER A 29 -9.87 -7.79 8.43
C SER A 29 -10.22 -6.60 7.56
N ILE A 30 -11.42 -6.06 7.74
CA ILE A 30 -11.91 -4.93 6.93
C ILE A 30 -12.23 -3.79 7.90
N PRO A 31 -11.81 -2.54 7.61
CA PRO A 31 -11.03 -2.10 6.44
C PRO A 31 -9.54 -2.49 6.53
N THR A 32 -8.89 -2.74 5.39
CA THR A 32 -7.43 -2.88 5.26
C THR A 32 -6.91 -1.87 4.25
N LEU A 33 -5.82 -1.18 4.58
CA LEU A 33 -5.17 -0.21 3.73
C LEU A 33 -3.88 -0.79 3.16
N MET A 34 -3.76 -0.72 1.84
CA MET A 34 -2.58 -1.12 1.10
C MET A 34 -2.09 0.03 0.23
N ALA A 35 -0.77 0.20 0.15
CA ALA A 35 -0.16 1.12 -0.80
C ALA A 35 0.82 0.36 -1.69
N PHE A 36 0.69 0.61 -2.99
CA PHE A 36 1.55 0.04 -4.01
C PHE A 36 2.30 1.15 -4.71
N LYS A 37 3.59 0.95 -4.98
CA LYS A 37 4.36 1.85 -5.83
C LYS A 37 5.26 1.03 -6.75
N LYS A 38 5.32 1.41 -8.03
CA LYS A 38 5.92 0.62 -9.13
C LYS A 38 5.48 -0.86 -9.14
N GLY A 39 4.22 -1.15 -8.80
CA GLY A 39 3.67 -2.51 -8.74
C GLY A 39 4.14 -3.35 -7.54
N LYS A 40 4.83 -2.77 -6.56
CA LYS A 40 5.26 -3.44 -5.33
C LYS A 40 4.43 -2.94 -4.14
N LEU A 41 4.03 -3.86 -3.28
CA LEU A 41 3.37 -3.54 -2.01
C LEU A 41 4.40 -2.93 -1.05
N VAL A 42 4.22 -1.67 -0.69
CA VAL A 42 5.12 -0.92 0.21
C VAL A 42 4.50 -0.63 1.57
N PHE A 43 3.18 -0.80 1.69
CA PHE A 43 2.44 -0.62 2.94
C PHE A 43 1.25 -1.57 2.98
N ASN A 44 1.04 -2.21 4.13
CA ASN A 44 -0.12 -3.05 4.40
C ASN A 44 -0.45 -2.94 5.89
N GLN A 45 -1.61 -2.37 6.21
CA GLN A 45 -2.08 -2.24 7.59
C GLN A 45 -3.58 -2.51 7.66
N ALA A 46 -3.96 -3.39 8.59
CA ALA A 46 -5.35 -3.59 8.95
C ALA A 46 -5.85 -2.39 9.79
N GLY A 47 -7.05 -1.92 9.48
CA GLY A 47 -7.70 -0.78 10.11
C GLY A 47 -7.76 0.47 9.23
N ALA A 48 -8.63 1.40 9.63
CA ALA A 48 -8.73 2.70 8.99
C ALA A 48 -7.71 3.67 9.59
N LEU A 49 -7.06 4.45 8.72
CA LEU A 49 -6.23 5.57 9.16
C LEU A 49 -7.08 6.85 9.25
N PRO A 50 -6.84 7.72 10.24
CA PRO A 50 -7.43 9.05 10.24
C PRO A 50 -6.92 9.87 9.04
N PRO A 51 -7.67 10.88 8.58
CA PRO A 51 -7.34 11.63 7.36
C PRO A 51 -5.92 12.21 7.33
N ALA A 52 -5.43 12.72 8.46
CA ALA A 52 -4.07 13.26 8.57
C ALA A 52 -2.98 12.19 8.39
N ALA A 53 -3.19 10.99 8.94
CA ALA A 53 -2.25 9.88 8.80
C ALA A 53 -2.30 9.28 7.39
N LEU A 54 -3.46 9.29 6.74
CA LEU A 54 -3.58 8.88 5.34
C LEU A 54 -2.80 9.84 4.43
N GLU A 55 -2.90 11.14 4.65
CA GLU A 55 -2.14 12.15 3.91
C GLU A 55 -0.63 11.95 4.11
N GLU A 56 -0.19 11.74 5.35
CA GLU A 56 1.22 11.46 5.66
C GLU A 56 1.70 10.15 4.99
N LEU A 57 0.86 9.11 4.97
CA LEU A 57 1.17 7.86 4.28
C LEU A 57 1.36 8.10 2.77
N VAL A 58 0.49 8.88 2.14
CA VAL A 58 0.62 9.22 0.71
C VAL A 58 1.96 9.93 0.45
N GLN A 59 2.33 10.92 1.28
CA GLN A 59 3.62 11.61 1.15
C GLN A 59 4.80 10.66 1.34
N LYS A 60 4.77 9.82 2.38
CA LYS A 60 5.84 8.82 2.62
C LYS A 60 5.97 7.86 1.45
N VAL A 61 4.87 7.37 0.89
CA VAL A 61 4.92 6.49 -0.27
C VAL A 61 5.50 7.22 -1.48
N LYS A 62 5.16 8.49 -1.70
CA LYS A 62 5.77 9.31 -2.77
C LYS A 62 7.26 9.49 -2.61
N GLU A 63 7.74 9.76 -1.41
CA GLU A 63 9.16 9.94 -1.09
C GLU A 63 9.94 8.62 -1.02
N PHE A 64 9.27 7.50 -0.73
CA PHE A 64 9.90 6.20 -0.51
C PHE A 64 10.61 5.68 -1.77
N ASP A 65 11.94 5.57 -1.71
CA ASP A 65 12.74 5.02 -2.79
C ASP A 65 12.66 3.48 -2.79
N ILE A 66 11.80 2.94 -3.67
CA ILE A 66 11.69 1.50 -3.86
C ILE A 66 12.97 0.90 -4.46
N ASP A 67 13.67 1.63 -5.32
CA ASP A 67 14.84 1.07 -5.99
C ASP A 67 15.94 0.84 -4.95
N ALA A 68 16.12 1.77 -4.02
CA ALA A 68 16.96 1.60 -2.84
C ALA A 68 16.47 0.48 -1.92
N ALA A 69 15.16 0.37 -1.67
CA ALA A 69 14.59 -0.68 -0.83
C ALA A 69 14.78 -2.09 -1.43
N ILE A 70 14.60 -2.24 -2.74
CA ILE A 70 14.84 -3.50 -3.47
C ILE A 70 16.33 -3.82 -3.46
N ALA A 71 17.20 -2.83 -3.68
CA ALA A 71 18.64 -3.02 -3.59
C ALA A 71 19.06 -3.50 -2.19
N ALA A 72 18.48 -2.94 -1.13
CA ALA A 72 18.72 -3.38 0.24
C ALA A 72 18.19 -4.79 0.53
N GLN A 73 17.01 -5.16 -0.01
CA GLN A 73 16.47 -6.52 0.16
C GLN A 73 17.27 -7.58 -0.62
N ASN A 74 17.81 -7.23 -1.79
CA ASN A 74 18.67 -8.12 -2.57
C ASN A 74 20.08 -8.27 -1.98
N ASN A 75 20.45 -7.44 -1.01
CA ASN A 75 21.73 -7.51 -0.30
C ASN A 75 21.60 -8.20 1.08
N GLY A 76 20.47 -8.86 1.34
CA GLY A 76 20.28 -9.76 2.48
C GLY A 76 20.85 -11.15 2.18
N GLU A 77 22.01 -11.43 2.76
CA GLU A 77 22.74 -12.71 2.72
C GLU A 77 21.86 -13.94 3.06
N PRO A 78 22.19 -15.14 2.53
CA PRO A 78 21.49 -16.37 2.87
C PRO A 78 21.78 -16.77 4.32
N LYS A 79 20.73 -17.02 5.11
CA LYS A 79 20.82 -17.95 6.24
C LYS A 79 19.48 -18.54 6.64
#